data_AF-A0AA96HN33-F1
#
_entry.id   AF-A0AA96HN33-F1
#
_cell.length_a   1.000
_cell.length_b   1.000
_cell.length_c   1.000
_cell.angle_alpha   90.00
_cell.angle_beta   90.00
_cell.angle_gamma   90.00
#
_symmetry.space_group_name_H-M   'P 1'
#
loop_
_entity.id
_entity.type
_entity.pdbx_description
1 polymer ?
#
loop_
_entity_poly.entity_id
_entity_poly.type
_entity_poly.pdbx_seq_one_letter_code
_entity_poly.pdbx_strand_id
1 'polypeptide(L)'
;MKLLLVIATLLFSSYVIACGNRSVPIKLEVKRGYSGQIYISFKAPLNYEEFYLLGAQYNNGENMIPMYKGYQEDDRHAYYEVNGEDDFFKDAEITISYAVKGTLCFHSEKYIWEQILKACKNCKKA
;
A
#
# COMPACT_ATOMS: atom_id res chain seq x y z
N MET A 1 2.02 -11.55 -41.77
CA MET A 1 1.69 -11.99 -40.40
C MET A 1 2.72 -11.62 -39.33
N LYS A 2 4.04 -11.55 -39.61
CA LYS A 2 5.05 -11.22 -38.57
C LYS A 2 4.99 -9.76 -38.05
N LEU A 3 4.59 -8.79 -38.89
CA LEU A 3 4.59 -7.37 -38.53
C LEU A 3 3.48 -6.99 -37.52
N LEU A 4 2.30 -7.60 -37.64
CA LEU A 4 1.17 -7.38 -36.71
C LEU A 4 1.49 -7.84 -35.28
N LEU A 5 2.28 -8.92 -35.16
CA LEU A 5 2.65 -9.50 -33.88
C LEU A 5 3.66 -8.63 -33.12
N VAL A 6 4.56 -7.96 -33.85
CA VAL A 6 5.54 -7.00 -33.31
C VAL A 6 4.86 -5.71 -32.86
N ILE A 7 3.90 -5.20 -33.64
CA ILE A 7 3.12 -4.00 -33.25
C ILE A 7 2.27 -4.28 -32.01
N ALA A 8 1.62 -5.46 -31.94
CA ALA A 8 0.87 -5.86 -30.76
C ALA A 8 1.77 -5.97 -29.52
N THR A 9 2.93 -6.64 -29.61
CA THR A 9 3.86 -6.75 -28.47
C THR A 9 4.42 -5.40 -28.03
N LEU A 10 4.73 -4.49 -28.96
CA LEU A 10 5.17 -3.14 -28.64
C LEU A 10 4.08 -2.34 -27.91
N LEU A 11 2.83 -2.39 -28.38
CA LEU A 11 1.69 -1.74 -27.73
C LEU A 11 1.46 -2.31 -26.32
N PHE A 12 1.46 -3.64 -26.15
CA PHE A 12 1.35 -4.28 -24.84
C PHE A 12 2.50 -3.89 -23.89
N SER A 13 3.74 -3.83 -24.39
CA SER A 13 4.89 -3.41 -23.56
C SER A 13 4.80 -1.94 -23.12
N SER A 14 4.28 -1.04 -23.97
CA SER A 14 4.05 0.35 -23.55
C SER A 14 2.95 0.51 -22.49
N TYR A 15 1.93 -0.36 -22.50
CA TYR A 15 0.89 -0.38 -21.45
C TYR A 15 1.44 -0.86 -20.10
N VAL A 16 2.33 -1.85 -20.09
CA VAL A 16 3.00 -2.31 -18.85
C VAL A 16 3.93 -1.22 -18.29
N ILE A 17 4.57 -0.44 -19.16
CA ILE A 17 5.46 0.66 -18.76
C ILE A 17 4.67 1.90 -18.27
N ALA A 18 3.42 2.09 -18.72
CA ALA A 18 2.54 3.17 -18.25
C ALA A 18 2.00 2.97 -16.82
N CYS A 19 2.06 1.75 -16.29
CA CYS A 19 1.85 1.48 -14.86
C CYS A 19 3.08 1.81 -13.99
N GLY A 20 4.16 2.32 -14.60
CA GLY A 20 5.50 2.33 -14.00
C GLY A 20 5.82 3.42 -12.99
N ASN A 21 6.40 3.00 -11.87
CA ASN A 21 7.36 3.70 -10.98
C ASN A 21 6.96 5.03 -10.35
N ARG A 22 5.67 5.38 -10.26
CA ARG A 22 5.28 6.55 -9.45
C ARG A 22 5.02 6.12 -8.02
N SER A 23 5.81 6.60 -7.06
CA SER A 23 5.51 6.33 -5.66
C SER A 23 4.42 7.27 -5.14
N VAL A 24 3.30 6.74 -4.66
CA VAL A 24 2.28 7.54 -3.97
C VAL A 24 2.81 7.89 -2.58
N PRO A 25 3.03 9.18 -2.27
CA PRO A 25 3.62 9.56 -0.99
C PRO A 25 2.57 9.39 0.12
N ILE A 26 2.57 8.24 0.78
CA ILE A 26 1.84 8.05 2.03
C ILE A 26 2.78 8.16 3.22
N LYS A 27 2.24 8.62 4.35
CA LYS A 27 2.99 8.71 5.60
C LYS A 27 2.47 7.67 6.58
N LEU A 28 3.35 6.73 6.93
CA LEU A 28 3.11 5.74 7.96
C LEU A 28 3.27 6.37 9.35
N GLU A 29 2.29 6.15 10.22
CA GLU A 29 2.36 6.42 11.64
C GLU A 29 2.33 5.09 12.39
N VAL A 30 3.36 4.86 13.20
CA VAL A 30 3.50 3.63 13.98
C VAL A 30 3.57 3.98 15.46
N LYS A 31 2.73 3.33 16.25
CA LYS A 31 2.70 3.46 17.71
C LYS A 31 2.78 2.07 18.33
N ARG A 32 3.46 1.97 19.47
CA ARG A 32 3.49 0.75 20.28
C ARG A 32 2.55 0.95 21.48
N GLY A 33 1.59 0.06 21.64
CA GLY A 33 0.68 0.06 22.78
C GLY A 33 1.35 -0.47 24.05
N TYR A 34 0.69 -0.23 25.18
CA TYR A 34 1.15 -0.71 26.50
C TYR A 34 1.26 -2.23 26.61
N SER A 35 0.47 -2.97 25.82
CA SER A 35 0.49 -4.44 25.74
C SER A 35 1.53 -4.99 24.75
N GLY A 36 2.41 -4.14 24.20
CA GLY A 36 3.41 -4.56 23.21
C GLY A 36 2.86 -4.69 21.79
N GLN A 37 1.55 -4.50 21.59
CA GLN A 37 0.92 -4.49 20.26
C GLN A 37 1.43 -3.30 19.43
N ILE A 38 1.61 -3.53 18.13
CA ILE A 38 1.91 -2.48 17.15
C ILE A 38 0.59 -1.98 16.58
N TYR A 39 0.41 -0.67 16.59
CA TYR A 39 -0.67 0.04 15.93
C TYR A 39 -0.07 0.80 14.77
N ILE A 40 -0.58 0.54 13.57
CA ILE A 40 -0.14 1.20 12.35
C ILE A 40 -1.32 1.93 11.75
N SER A 41 -1.13 3.21 11.46
CA SER A 41 -2.09 4.00 10.72
C SER A 41 -1.42 4.81 9.60
N PHE A 42 -2.17 5.12 8.56
CA PHE A 42 -1.72 6.03 7.52
C PHE A 42 -2.91 6.69 6.83
N LYS A 43 -2.61 7.79 6.14
CA LYS A 43 -3.53 8.46 5.23
C LYS A 43 -3.06 8.24 3.79
N ALA A 44 -3.97 7.77 2.96
CA ALA A 44 -3.75 7.59 1.53
C ALA A 44 -4.73 8.49 0.76
N PRO A 45 -4.29 9.24 -0.26
CA PRO A 45 -5.22 10.03 -1.08
C PRO A 45 -6.22 9.09 -1.76
N LEU A 46 -7.51 9.48 -1.79
CA LEU A 46 -8.55 8.74 -2.52
C LEU A 46 -8.28 8.76 -4.03
N ASN A 47 -7.74 9.88 -4.51
CA ASN A 47 -7.29 10.06 -5.88
C ASN A 47 -5.87 10.64 -5.87
N TYR A 48 -4.95 10.01 -6.59
CA TYR A 48 -3.59 10.50 -6.81
C TYR A 48 -3.38 10.58 -8.32
N GLU A 49 -3.27 11.79 -8.87
CA GLU A 49 -3.25 12.01 -10.32
C GLU A 49 -4.50 11.37 -10.99
N GLU A 50 -4.32 10.38 -11.86
CA GLU A 50 -5.41 9.63 -12.53
C GLU A 50 -5.80 8.34 -11.79
N PHE A 51 -5.10 8.02 -10.70
CA PHE A 51 -5.27 6.81 -9.93
C PHE A 51 -6.31 7.00 -8.82
N TYR A 52 -7.17 6.00 -8.62
CA TYR A 52 -8.12 5.92 -7.52
C TYR A 52 -7.78 4.76 -6.58
N LEU A 53 -7.94 5.00 -5.29
CA LEU A 53 -7.60 4.05 -4.24
C LEU A 53 -8.57 2.86 -4.22
N LEU A 54 -8.03 1.65 -4.13
CA LEU A 54 -8.81 0.41 -3.99
C LEU A 54 -8.85 -0.09 -2.56
N GLY A 55 -7.70 -0.10 -1.88
CA GLY A 55 -7.59 -0.68 -0.55
C GLY A 55 -6.15 -0.88 -0.09
N ALA A 56 -6.03 -1.39 1.12
CA ALA A 56 -4.76 -1.72 1.74
C ALA A 56 -4.86 -2.97 2.62
N GLN A 57 -3.75 -3.69 2.73
CA GLN A 57 -3.66 -4.92 3.52
C GLN A 57 -2.22 -5.14 4.01
N TYR A 58 -2.08 -5.88 5.11
CA TYR A 58 -0.84 -6.53 5.49
C TYR A 58 -0.88 -8.00 5.14
N ASN A 59 0.23 -8.53 4.63
CA ASN A 59 0.38 -9.94 4.29
C ASN A 59 1.78 -10.44 4.67
N ASN A 60 1.88 -11.54 5.42
CA ASN A 60 3.15 -12.17 5.79
C ASN A 60 3.42 -13.51 5.07
N GLY A 61 2.70 -13.80 3.99
CA GLY A 61 2.80 -15.03 3.21
C GLY A 61 1.85 -16.13 3.68
N GLU A 62 1.54 -16.19 4.97
CA GLU A 62 0.63 -17.19 5.56
C GLU A 62 -0.73 -16.59 5.93
N ASN A 63 -0.70 -15.37 6.47
CA ASN A 63 -1.85 -14.67 7.01
C ASN A 63 -1.98 -13.28 6.39
N MET A 64 -3.22 -12.79 6.34
CA MET A 64 -3.55 -11.48 5.81
C MET A 64 -4.45 -10.74 6.77
N ILE A 65 -4.10 -9.49 7.07
CA ILE A 65 -4.97 -8.57 7.82
C ILE A 65 -5.44 -7.48 6.85
N PRO A 66 -6.71 -7.50 6.40
CA PRO A 66 -7.27 -6.40 5.63
C PRO A 66 -7.35 -5.15 6.52
N MET A 67 -7.01 -3.99 5.97
CA MET A 67 -7.09 -2.73 6.73
C MET A 67 -8.44 -2.07 6.49
N TYR A 68 -9.13 -1.73 7.58
CA TYR A 68 -10.42 -1.07 7.49
C TYR A 68 -10.22 0.40 7.13
N LYS A 69 -11.01 0.89 6.17
CA LYS A 69 -11.12 2.32 5.89
C LYS A 69 -11.86 2.98 7.05
N GLY A 70 -11.14 3.70 7.89
CA GLY A 70 -11.71 4.57 8.90
C GLY A 70 -12.37 5.79 8.24
N TYR A 71 -13.49 6.24 8.80
CA TYR A 71 -14.14 7.48 8.40
C TYR A 71 -13.55 8.64 9.21
N GLN A 72 -12.70 9.45 8.57
CA GLN A 72 -12.52 10.84 8.95
C GLN A 72 -13.16 11.68 7.84
N GLU A 73 -13.86 12.76 8.20
CA GLU A 73 -14.55 13.70 7.29
C GLU A 73 -13.57 14.53 6.43
N ASP A 74 -12.53 13.90 5.88
CA ASP A 74 -11.71 14.50 4.82
C ASP A 74 -12.04 13.81 3.50
N ASP A 75 -12.76 14.53 2.63
CA ASP A 75 -13.24 14.05 1.33
C ASP A 75 -12.12 13.68 0.36
N ARG A 76 -10.83 13.89 0.72
CA ARG A 76 -9.69 13.64 -0.17
C ARG A 76 -8.79 12.48 0.24
N HIS A 77 -8.93 11.94 1.44
CA HIS A 77 -8.07 10.85 1.93
C HIS A 77 -8.87 9.70 2.54
N ALA A 78 -8.41 8.47 2.33
CA ALA A 78 -8.79 7.33 3.16
C ALA A 78 -7.81 7.21 4.33
N TYR A 79 -8.38 6.94 5.50
CA TYR A 79 -7.63 6.59 6.68
C TYR A 79 -7.67 5.08 6.89
N TYR A 80 -6.53 4.47 7.18
CA TYR A 80 -6.45 3.04 7.47
C TYR A 80 -5.76 2.81 8.79
N GLU A 81 -6.24 1.81 9.52
CA GLU A 81 -5.65 1.36 10.79
C GLU A 81 -5.58 -0.16 10.83
N VAL A 82 -4.55 -0.66 11.50
CA VAL A 82 -4.41 -2.06 11.88
C VAL A 82 -3.65 -2.15 13.20
N ASN A 83 -3.95 -3.19 13.97
CA ASN A 83 -3.19 -3.56 15.14
C ASN A 83 -2.86 -5.05 15.14
N GLY A 84 -1.73 -5.40 15.72
CA GLY A 84 -1.25 -6.79 15.78
C GLY A 84 -0.01 -6.92 16.64
N GLU A 85 0.52 -8.13 16.70
CA GLU A 85 1.77 -8.43 17.42
C GLU A 85 3.00 -8.19 16.54
N ASP A 86 4.14 -7.92 17.16
CA ASP A 86 5.43 -7.75 16.48
C ASP A 86 5.73 -8.87 15.48
N ASP A 87 5.47 -10.11 15.88
CA ASP A 87 5.85 -11.29 15.09
C ASP A 87 5.07 -11.37 13.78
N PHE A 88 3.82 -10.90 13.76
CA PHE A 88 3.09 -10.78 12.50
C PHE A 88 3.77 -9.76 11.58
N PHE A 89 4.14 -8.57 12.10
CA PHE A 89 4.64 -7.47 11.27
C PHE A 89 6.10 -7.59 10.82
N LYS A 90 6.92 -8.40 11.51
CA LYS A 90 8.32 -8.65 11.09
C LYS A 90 8.41 -9.27 9.70
N ASP A 91 7.46 -10.16 9.40
CA ASP A 91 7.40 -10.89 8.14
C ASP A 91 6.32 -10.34 7.21
N ALA A 92 5.55 -9.32 7.64
CA ALA A 92 4.48 -8.74 6.85
C ALA A 92 4.93 -7.57 5.98
N GLU A 93 4.36 -7.50 4.79
CA GLU A 93 4.42 -6.34 3.90
C GLU A 93 3.05 -5.67 3.88
N ILE A 94 3.01 -4.34 4.05
CA ILE A 94 1.82 -3.58 3.68
C ILE A 94 1.83 -3.33 2.17
N THR A 95 0.71 -3.62 1.54
CA THR A 95 0.43 -3.30 0.15
C THR A 95 -0.73 -2.32 0.08
N ILE A 96 -0.55 -1.21 -0.64
CA ILE A 96 -1.63 -0.25 -0.92
C ILE A 96 -1.87 -0.25 -2.42
N SER A 97 -3.12 -0.47 -2.81
CA SER A 97 -3.48 -0.68 -4.21
C SER A 97 -4.27 0.50 -4.78
N TYR A 98 -3.89 0.91 -5.99
CA TYR A 98 -4.58 1.93 -6.79
C TYR A 98 -4.91 1.41 -8.19
N ALA A 99 -5.95 1.98 -8.82
CA ALA A 99 -6.36 1.68 -10.19
C ALA A 99 -6.59 2.95 -11.04
N VAL A 100 -6.64 2.83 -12.37
CA VAL A 100 -6.91 3.95 -13.30
C VAL A 100 -8.31 3.86 -13.86
N LYS A 101 -8.99 5.01 -14.02
CA LYS A 101 -10.37 5.07 -14.54
C LYS A 101 -10.52 4.31 -15.87
N GLY A 102 -11.27 3.20 -15.84
CA GLY A 102 -11.60 2.39 -17.01
C GLY A 102 -10.59 1.32 -17.39
N THR A 103 -9.44 1.21 -16.70
CA THR A 103 -8.42 0.18 -16.96
C THR A 103 -7.87 -0.41 -15.66
N LEU A 104 -7.68 -1.72 -15.63
CA LEU A 104 -7.14 -2.45 -14.48
C LEU A 104 -5.60 -2.33 -14.45
N CYS A 105 -5.09 -1.16 -14.08
CA CYS A 105 -3.66 -0.91 -13.88
C CYS A 105 -3.38 -0.81 -12.38
N PHE A 106 -2.84 -1.88 -11.81
CA PHE A 106 -2.53 -1.91 -10.39
C PHE A 106 -1.19 -1.27 -10.11
N HIS A 107 -1.22 -0.22 -9.31
CA HIS A 107 -0.04 0.33 -8.69
C HIS A 107 -0.01 -0.05 -7.21
N SER A 108 1.16 -0.47 -6.73
CA SER A 108 1.36 -0.93 -5.36
C SER A 108 2.52 -0.24 -4.67
N GLU A 109 2.23 0.40 -3.53
CA GLU A 109 3.27 0.79 -2.58
C GLU A 109 3.49 -0.35 -1.58
N LYS A 110 4.76 -0.72 -1.39
CA LYS A 110 5.17 -1.69 -0.39
C LYS A 110 5.85 -0.99 0.77
N TYR A 111 5.43 -1.29 1.99
CA TYR A 111 6.25 -1.00 3.18
C TYR A 111 6.58 -2.27 3.94
N ILE A 112 7.87 -2.43 4.20
CA ILE A 112 8.45 -3.57 4.92
C ILE A 112 8.79 -3.19 6.36
N TRP A 113 9.12 -4.20 7.17
CA TRP A 113 9.43 -4.06 8.58
C TRP A 113 10.44 -2.95 8.92
N GLU A 114 11.49 -2.79 8.11
CA GLU A 114 12.51 -1.75 8.32
C GLU A 114 11.94 -0.33 8.22
N GLN A 115 10.93 -0.13 7.37
CA GLN A 115 10.25 1.16 7.26
C GLN A 115 9.31 1.39 8.45
N ILE A 116 8.66 0.34 8.97
CA ILE A 116 7.86 0.39 10.20
C ILE A 116 8.74 0.82 11.38
N LEU A 117 9.91 0.18 11.53
CA LEU A 117 10.88 0.54 12.56
C LEU A 117 11.35 1.99 12.45
N LYS A 118 11.65 2.46 11.23
CA LYS A 118 12.05 3.86 10.98
C LYS A 118 10.92 4.85 11.31
N ALA A 119 9.68 4.52 10.98
CA ALA A 119 8.52 5.35 11.28
C ALA A 119 8.23 5.41 12.79
N CYS A 120 8.64 4.39 13.54
CA CYS A 120 8.41 4.29 14.96
C CYS A 120 9.48 5.01 15.80
N LYS A 121 9.22 6.28 16.14
CA LYS A 121 10.14 7.10 16.94
C LYS A 121 10.48 6.52 18.33
N ASN A 122 9.64 5.65 18.88
CA ASN A 122 9.76 5.10 20.24
C ASN A 122 9.53 3.57 20.31
N CYS A 123 9.84 2.78 19.27
CA CYS A 123 9.70 1.32 19.29
C CYS A 123 10.77 0.61 20.15
N LYS A 124 11.14 1.18 21.29
CA LYS A 124 11.92 0.45 22.28
C LYS A 124 11.02 -0.66 22.84
N LYS A 125 11.55 -1.89 22.91
CA LYS A 125 10.87 -2.97 23.63
C LYS A 125 10.63 -2.48 25.07
N ALA A 126 9.36 -2.43 25.45
CA ALA A 126 8.97 -2.26 26.86
C ALA A 126 9.40 -3.52 27.63
#